data_AF-A0A7V3QZ84-F1
#
_entry.id   AF-A0A7V3QZ84-F1
#
_cell.length_a   1.000
_cell.length_b   1.000
_cell.length_c   1.000
_cell.angle_alpha   90.00
_cell.angle_beta   90.00
_cell.angle_gamma   90.00
#
_symmetry.space_group_name_H-M   'P 1'
#
loop_
_entity.id
_entity.type
_entity.pdbx_description
1 polymer ?
#
loop_
_entity_poly.entity_id
_entity_poly.type
_entity_poly.pdbx_seq_one_letter_code
_entity_poly.pdbx_strand_id
1 'polypeptide(L)'
;MKRRGAMIPFLAAAFVLAGSAGAMAQYVPGPGEEPSAAAGLDAKALGEIQGSLVQTPALRAAQNALASTDLQSVVTDLQRARQQDTLFTHVIAAGKITNQEQTGRCWLFAGLNVLRPAVMAKYKLENFEFSQAYSQFYDKLERANRTLELAIAL
;
A
#
# COMPACT_ATOMS: atom_id res chain seq x y z
N MET A 1 30.84 14.95 -21.83
CA MET A 1 31.52 15.80 -20.83
C MET A 1 30.82 15.61 -19.49
N LYS A 2 31.28 14.69 -18.61
CA LYS A 2 32.21 14.91 -17.46
C LYS A 2 31.73 16.10 -16.59
N ARG A 3 31.35 15.93 -15.32
CA ARG A 3 32.07 15.34 -14.16
C ARG A 3 31.03 14.75 -13.17
N ARG A 4 31.05 13.48 -12.77
CA ARG A 4 31.93 12.79 -11.79
C ARG A 4 31.97 13.50 -10.42
N GLY A 5 31.04 13.13 -9.53
CA GLY A 5 31.18 13.26 -8.08
C GLY A 5 31.85 12.00 -7.52
N ALA A 6 32.77 12.19 -6.59
CA ALA A 6 33.86 11.27 -6.26
C ALA A 6 33.42 10.00 -5.49
N MET A 7 33.93 8.85 -5.95
CA MET A 7 34.09 7.64 -5.15
C MET A 7 35.26 7.85 -4.18
N ILE A 8 35.02 7.71 -2.88
CA ILE A 8 36.06 7.49 -1.88
C ILE A 8 36.10 5.97 -1.62
N PRO A 9 37.26 5.30 -1.74
CA PRO A 9 37.36 3.87 -1.57
C PRO A 9 37.58 3.55 -0.08
N PHE A 10 36.59 2.96 0.60
CA PHE A 10 36.83 2.28 1.86
C PHE A 10 37.21 0.83 1.59
N LEU A 11 38.52 0.60 1.43
CA LEU A 11 39.12 -0.72 1.40
C LEU A 11 39.73 -0.97 2.79
N ALA A 12 38.97 -1.60 3.69
CA ALA A 12 39.46 -2.44 4.79
C ALA A 12 38.30 -2.84 5.72
N ALA A 13 37.66 -3.97 5.42
CA ALA A 13 37.01 -4.81 6.43
C ALA A 13 36.87 -6.24 5.86
N ALA A 14 38.01 -6.83 5.49
CA ALA A 14 38.12 -8.27 5.34
C ALA A 14 38.28 -8.90 6.73
N PHE A 15 37.20 -9.08 7.46
CA PHE A 15 37.01 -10.16 8.44
C PHE A 15 35.55 -10.17 8.91
N VAL A 16 35.02 -11.37 9.19
CA VAL A 16 33.64 -11.70 9.60
C VAL A 16 32.74 -12.14 8.43
N LEU A 17 33.13 -13.27 7.84
CA LEU A 17 32.30 -14.12 6.97
C LEU A 17 31.82 -15.39 7.71
N ALA A 18 31.60 -15.29 9.03
CA ALA A 18 31.03 -16.37 9.84
C ALA A 18 30.32 -15.76 11.05
N GLY A 19 29.03 -15.43 10.93
CA GLY A 19 28.27 -14.93 12.08
C GLY A 19 27.09 -14.01 11.76
N SER A 20 26.26 -14.35 10.78
CA SER A 20 24.89 -13.83 10.73
C SER A 20 24.00 -14.80 9.96
N ALA A 21 23.91 -16.04 10.44
CA ALA A 21 22.63 -16.75 10.40
C ALA A 21 21.69 -16.02 11.38
N GLY A 22 21.31 -14.79 11.01
CA GLY A 22 20.33 -14.00 11.74
C GLY A 22 19.02 -14.76 11.66
N ALA A 23 18.63 -15.32 12.80
CA ALA A 23 17.36 -15.94 13.11
C ALA A 23 16.32 -15.79 11.99
N MET A 24 16.21 -16.82 11.14
CA MET A 24 14.90 -17.15 10.59
C MET A 24 14.03 -17.34 11.82
N ALA A 25 13.06 -16.45 12.04
CA ALA A 25 12.07 -16.65 13.08
C ALA A 25 11.39 -17.98 12.78
N GLN A 26 11.87 -19.06 13.41
CA GLN A 26 11.19 -20.34 13.39
C GLN A 26 9.90 -20.09 14.16
N TYR A 27 8.83 -19.92 13.41
CA TYR A 27 7.49 -19.84 13.94
C TYR A 27 7.24 -21.09 14.79
N VAL A 28 7.10 -20.90 16.09
CA VAL A 28 6.71 -21.96 17.03
C VAL A 28 5.22 -21.75 17.28
N PRO A 29 4.35 -22.61 16.73
CA PRO A 29 2.90 -22.47 16.93
C PRO A 29 2.54 -22.58 18.41
N GLY A 30 1.60 -21.75 18.86
CA GLY A 30 1.03 -21.85 20.21
C GLY A 30 0.11 -23.07 20.39
N PRO A 31 -0.37 -23.36 21.62
CA PRO A 31 -1.15 -24.57 21.97
C PRO A 31 -2.52 -24.75 21.26
N GLY A 32 -2.87 -23.87 20.32
CA GLY A 32 -4.05 -23.98 19.43
C GLY A 32 -3.74 -23.61 17.96
N GLU A 33 -2.47 -23.39 17.63
CA GLU A 33 -1.94 -23.10 16.29
C GLU A 33 -1.18 -24.29 15.71
N GLU A 34 -1.09 -25.40 16.44
CA GLU A 34 -0.54 -26.66 15.94
C GLU A 34 -1.27 -27.00 14.63
N PRO A 35 -0.56 -27.00 13.48
CA PRO A 35 -1.20 -27.24 12.21
C PRO A 35 -1.87 -28.61 12.29
N SER A 36 -3.19 -28.63 12.15
CA SER A 36 -3.94 -29.89 12.08
C SER A 36 -3.26 -30.79 11.06
N ALA A 37 -2.91 -32.02 11.45
CA ALA A 37 -2.29 -32.99 10.56
C ALA A 37 -3.14 -33.26 9.29
N ALA A 38 -4.43 -32.91 9.32
CA ALA A 38 -5.37 -33.01 8.21
C ALA A 38 -5.50 -31.73 7.35
N ALA A 39 -4.90 -30.59 7.75
CA ALA A 39 -5.06 -29.29 7.09
C ALA A 39 -3.77 -28.75 6.43
N GLY A 40 -2.65 -29.46 6.55
CA GLY A 40 -1.41 -29.11 5.85
C GLY A 40 -1.43 -29.53 4.38
N LEU A 41 -0.89 -28.69 3.50
CA LEU A 41 -0.61 -29.10 2.11
C LEU A 41 0.47 -30.17 2.12
N ASP A 42 0.13 -31.41 1.78
CA ASP A 42 1.10 -32.48 1.62
C ASP A 42 1.76 -32.44 0.23
N ALA A 43 2.91 -33.10 0.09
CA ALA A 43 3.66 -33.12 -1.17
C ALA A 43 2.85 -33.73 -2.33
N LYS A 44 1.90 -34.61 -2.00
CA LYS A 44 1.00 -35.24 -2.97
C LYS A 44 -0.02 -34.23 -3.51
N ALA A 45 -0.70 -33.48 -2.64
CA ALA A 45 -1.62 -32.42 -3.06
C ALA A 45 -0.91 -31.32 -3.85
N LEU A 46 0.32 -30.95 -3.47
CA LEU A 46 1.13 -30.01 -4.27
C LEU A 46 1.43 -30.55 -5.67
N GLY A 47 1.79 -31.83 -5.77
CA GLY A 47 2.02 -32.50 -7.06
C GLY A 47 0.76 -32.56 -7.92
N GLU A 48 -0.41 -32.81 -7.33
CA GLU A 48 -1.71 -32.80 -8.02
C GLU A 48 -2.06 -31.40 -8.52
N ILE A 49 -1.87 -30.35 -7.70
CA ILE A 49 -2.10 -28.96 -8.09
C ILE A 49 -1.16 -28.55 -9.23
N GLN A 50 0.13 -28.87 -9.14
CA GLN A 50 1.10 -28.57 -10.20
C GLN A 50 0.80 -29.36 -11.48
N GLY A 51 0.36 -30.62 -11.34
CA GLY A 51 -0.03 -31.47 -12.46
C GLY A 51 -1.32 -31.00 -13.16
N SER A 52 -2.23 -30.35 -12.42
CA SER A 52 -3.44 -29.75 -12.99
C SER A 52 -3.18 -28.52 -13.87
N LEU A 53 -1.97 -27.92 -13.78
CA LEU A 53 -1.57 -26.75 -14.56
C LEU A 53 -1.07 -27.15 -15.95
N VAL A 54 -1.90 -26.90 -16.96
CA VAL A 54 -1.50 -27.06 -18.37
C VAL A 54 -0.57 -25.91 -18.77
N GLN A 55 0.72 -26.23 -18.94
CA GLN A 55 1.77 -25.28 -19.33
C GLN A 55 1.67 -24.88 -20.81
N THR A 56 0.74 -23.97 -21.12
CA THR A 56 0.62 -23.38 -22.46
C THR A 56 1.74 -22.37 -22.74
N PRO A 57 2.10 -22.10 -24.01
CA PRO A 57 3.08 -21.07 -24.35
C PRO A 57 2.73 -19.69 -23.79
N ALA A 58 1.44 -19.35 -23.78
CA ALA A 58 0.94 -18.11 -23.19
C ALA A 58 1.14 -18.08 -21.67
N LEU A 59 0.87 -19.19 -20.97
CA LEU A 59 1.09 -19.29 -19.53
C LEU A 59 2.58 -19.19 -19.18
N ARG A 60 3.46 -19.84 -19.95
CA ARG A 60 4.92 -19.73 -19.76
C ARG A 60 5.42 -18.30 -20.00
N ALA A 61 4.91 -17.63 -21.03
CA ALA A 61 5.24 -16.22 -21.30
C ALA A 61 4.78 -15.31 -20.15
N ALA A 62 3.57 -15.52 -19.63
CA ALA A 62 3.05 -14.78 -18.48
C ALA A 62 3.88 -15.04 -17.22
N GLN A 63 4.25 -16.30 -16.93
CA GLN A 63 5.11 -16.65 -15.79
C GLN A 63 6.47 -15.95 -15.87
N ASN A 64 7.12 -15.95 -17.03
CA ASN A 64 8.41 -15.28 -17.23
C ASN A 64 8.29 -13.75 -17.10
N ALA A 65 7.21 -13.16 -17.60
CA ALA A 65 6.94 -11.73 -17.45
C ALA A 65 6.74 -11.36 -15.97
N LEU A 66 5.90 -12.11 -15.24
CA LEU A 66 5.64 -11.88 -13.82
C LEU A 66 6.86 -12.10 -12.93
N ALA A 67 7.76 -13.01 -13.30
CA ALA A 67 8.99 -13.28 -12.54
C ALA A 67 10.03 -12.15 -12.66
N SER A 68 9.95 -11.31 -13.69
CA SER A 68 10.96 -10.31 -14.03
C SER A 68 10.47 -8.86 -13.94
N THR A 69 9.17 -8.63 -13.73
CA THR A 69 8.55 -7.30 -13.76
C THR A 69 7.51 -7.12 -12.65
N ASP A 70 7.11 -5.87 -12.39
CA ASP A 70 6.03 -5.58 -11.46
C ASP A 70 4.68 -6.04 -12.03
N LEU A 71 3.84 -6.64 -11.19
CA LEU A 71 2.55 -7.21 -11.56
C LEU A 71 1.67 -6.20 -12.31
N GLN A 72 1.59 -4.94 -11.83
CA GLN A 72 0.70 -3.95 -12.43
C GLN A 72 1.08 -3.63 -13.87
N SER A 73 2.38 -3.62 -14.17
CA SER A 73 2.87 -3.35 -15.53
C SER A 73 2.44 -4.42 -16.54
N VAL A 74 2.27 -5.67 -16.11
CA VAL A 74 1.90 -6.80 -16.97
C VAL A 74 0.38 -6.87 -17.18
N VAL A 75 -0.41 -6.56 -16.15
CA VAL A 75 -1.88 -6.70 -16.19
C VAL A 75 -2.60 -5.46 -16.73
N THR A 76 -1.90 -4.34 -16.89
CA THR A 76 -2.52 -3.09 -17.37
C THR A 76 -2.92 -3.19 -18.84
N ASP A 77 -4.24 -3.10 -19.10
CA ASP A 77 -4.79 -3.03 -20.45
C ASP A 77 -4.67 -1.59 -21.01
N LEU A 78 -3.70 -1.42 -21.92
CA LEU A 78 -3.43 -0.13 -22.57
C LEU A 78 -4.60 0.38 -23.42
N GLN A 79 -5.46 -0.51 -23.94
CA GLN A 79 -6.62 -0.08 -24.73
C GLN A 79 -7.68 0.54 -23.83
N ARG A 80 -7.98 -0.09 -22.69
CA ARG A 80 -8.89 0.48 -21.68
C ARG A 80 -8.36 1.78 -21.09
N ALA A 81 -7.06 1.85 -20.79
CA ALA A 81 -6.44 3.06 -20.26
C ALA A 81 -6.58 4.25 -21.23
N ARG A 82 -6.53 4.00 -22.55
CA ARG A 82 -6.71 5.03 -23.58
C ARG A 82 -8.15 5.49 -23.78
N GLN A 83 -9.13 4.69 -23.33
CA GLN A 83 -10.55 5.02 -23.46
C GLN A 83 -11.06 5.93 -22.34
N GLN A 84 -10.27 6.19 -21.30
CA GLN A 84 -10.65 7.13 -20.25
C GLN A 84 -10.39 8.57 -20.68
N ASP A 85 -11.46 9.37 -20.79
CA ASP A 85 -11.35 10.82 -20.99
C ASP A 85 -11.53 11.60 -19.68
N THR A 86 -11.23 12.89 -19.73
CA THR A 86 -11.37 13.84 -18.62
C THR A 86 -12.44 14.90 -18.89
N LEU A 87 -13.31 14.67 -19.87
CA LEU A 87 -14.28 15.66 -20.35
C LEU A 87 -15.61 15.51 -19.59
N PHE A 88 -15.95 16.50 -18.78
CA PHE A 88 -17.18 16.51 -17.99
C PHE A 88 -18.04 17.74 -18.30
N THR A 89 -19.34 17.56 -18.50
CA THR A 89 -20.31 18.65 -18.75
C THR A 89 -20.46 19.59 -17.55
N HIS A 90 -20.37 19.04 -16.34
CA HIS A 90 -20.53 19.78 -15.09
C HIS A 90 -19.31 19.57 -14.21
N VAL A 91 -18.60 20.65 -13.89
CA VAL A 91 -17.38 20.63 -13.09
C VAL A 91 -17.54 21.58 -11.91
N ILE A 92 -17.17 21.10 -10.73
CA ILE A 92 -17.17 21.88 -9.49
C ILE A 92 -15.78 22.50 -9.32
N ALA A 93 -15.73 23.81 -9.07
CA ALA A 93 -14.48 24.50 -8.73
C ALA A 93 -14.02 24.11 -7.32
N ALA A 94 -13.07 23.17 -7.22
CA ALA A 94 -12.63 22.58 -5.96
C ALA A 94 -11.35 23.21 -5.36
N GLY A 95 -10.75 24.21 -6.01
CA GLY A 95 -9.49 24.82 -5.57
C GLY A 95 -8.28 23.90 -5.82
N LYS A 96 -7.21 24.09 -5.03
CA LYS A 96 -5.97 23.31 -5.14
C LYS A 96 -6.13 21.89 -4.60
N ILE A 97 -5.29 20.97 -5.08
CA ILE A 97 -5.23 19.58 -4.59
C ILE A 97 -4.66 19.57 -3.17
N THR A 98 -5.33 18.86 -2.27
CA THR A 98 -4.90 18.64 -0.88
C THR A 98 -4.07 17.36 -0.78
N ASN A 99 -3.03 17.33 0.08
CA ASN A 99 -2.23 16.12 0.32
C ASN A 99 -2.34 15.64 1.79
N GLN A 100 -2.71 14.37 1.98
CA GLN A 100 -2.76 13.76 3.31
C GLN A 100 -1.40 13.23 3.79
N GLU A 101 -0.41 13.18 2.90
CA GLU A 101 0.91 12.60 3.13
C GLU A 101 0.82 11.14 3.62
N GLN A 102 1.78 10.71 4.42
CA GLN A 102 1.85 9.35 4.97
C GLN A 102 0.90 9.17 6.17
N THR A 103 -0.39 9.48 5.98
CA THR A 103 -1.42 9.33 7.02
C THR A 103 -2.69 8.68 6.47
N GLY A 104 -3.43 7.94 7.31
CA GLY A 104 -4.68 7.27 6.94
C GLY A 104 -5.92 8.18 6.95
N ARG A 105 -5.81 9.44 6.53
CA ARG A 105 -6.85 10.49 6.71
C ARG A 105 -7.73 10.74 5.50
N CYS A 106 -7.76 9.83 4.53
CA CYS A 106 -8.49 10.01 3.27
C CYS A 106 -9.97 10.36 3.48
N TRP A 107 -10.64 9.72 4.44
CA TRP A 107 -12.04 9.99 4.77
C TRP A 107 -12.28 11.45 5.22
N LEU A 108 -11.36 11.98 6.03
CA LEU A 108 -11.44 13.34 6.54
C LEU A 108 -11.17 14.36 5.44
N PHE A 109 -10.13 14.13 4.62
CA PHE A 109 -9.82 14.98 3.47
C PHE A 109 -10.97 14.98 2.46
N ALA A 110 -11.56 13.83 2.13
CA ALA A 110 -12.70 13.73 1.25
C ALA A 110 -13.90 14.53 1.77
N GLY A 111 -14.26 14.38 3.05
CA GLY A 111 -15.36 15.13 3.66
C GLY A 111 -15.14 16.64 3.65
N LEU A 112 -13.96 17.10 4.05
CA LEU A 112 -13.63 18.54 4.06
C LEU A 112 -13.55 19.13 2.64
N ASN A 113 -13.11 18.34 1.66
CA ASN A 113 -13.04 18.76 0.27
C ASN A 113 -14.42 18.94 -0.38
N VAL A 114 -15.46 18.26 0.11
CA VAL A 114 -16.85 18.49 -0.33
C VAL A 114 -17.41 19.80 0.21
N LEU A 115 -17.03 20.21 1.43
CA LEU A 115 -17.55 21.42 2.07
C LEU A 115 -16.86 22.70 1.58
N ARG A 116 -15.58 22.58 1.21
CA ARG A 116 -14.70 23.68 0.82
C ARG A 116 -15.26 24.58 -0.31
N PRO A 117 -15.80 24.05 -1.43
CA PRO A 117 -16.29 24.87 -2.54
C PRO A 117 -17.37 25.87 -2.13
N ALA A 118 -18.25 25.50 -1.19
CA ALA A 118 -19.29 26.39 -0.69
C ALA A 118 -18.71 27.59 0.08
N VAL A 119 -17.68 27.36 0.91
CA VAL A 119 -16.95 28.42 1.62
C VAL A 119 -16.20 29.32 0.65
N MET A 120 -15.51 28.73 -0.32
CA MET A 120 -14.80 29.47 -1.37
C MET A 120 -15.74 30.40 -2.14
N ALA A 121 -16.90 29.90 -2.56
CA ALA A 121 -17.92 30.69 -3.26
C ALA A 121 -18.49 31.82 -2.39
N LYS A 122 -18.78 31.53 -1.11
CA LYS A 122 -19.35 32.51 -0.17
C LYS A 122 -18.40 33.68 0.13
N TYR A 123 -17.12 33.38 0.35
CA TYR A 123 -16.12 34.38 0.74
C TYR A 123 -15.25 34.86 -0.43
N LYS A 124 -15.56 34.43 -1.66
CA LYS A 124 -14.82 34.78 -2.89
C LYS A 124 -13.32 34.47 -2.78
N LEU A 125 -12.99 33.29 -2.25
CA LEU A 125 -11.60 32.84 -2.09
C LEU A 125 -11.19 31.98 -3.30
N GLU A 126 -10.00 32.25 -3.85
CA GLU A 126 -9.43 31.43 -4.93
C GLU A 126 -9.04 30.02 -4.45
N ASN A 127 -8.56 29.92 -3.21
CA ASN A 127 -8.23 28.65 -2.58
C ASN A 127 -8.49 28.72 -1.08
N PHE A 128 -9.01 27.64 -0.52
CA PHE A 128 -9.28 27.52 0.91
C PHE A 128 -9.11 26.07 1.34
N GLU A 129 -8.64 25.85 2.57
CA GLU A 129 -8.60 24.53 3.20
C GLU A 129 -9.05 24.63 4.66
N PHE A 130 -9.83 23.64 5.09
CA PHE A 130 -10.10 23.44 6.51
C PHE A 130 -8.89 22.80 7.17
N SER A 131 -8.67 23.09 8.46
CA SER A 131 -7.62 22.43 9.23
C SER A 131 -7.95 20.94 9.43
N GLN A 132 -7.35 20.07 8.61
CA GLN A 132 -7.50 18.63 8.75
C GLN A 132 -6.74 18.13 9.99
N ALA A 133 -5.70 18.85 10.43
CA ALA A 133 -4.99 18.56 11.67
C ALA A 133 -5.87 18.78 12.91
N TYR A 134 -6.70 19.84 12.90
CA TYR A 134 -7.64 20.12 13.98
C TYR A 134 -8.65 18.98 14.15
N SER A 135 -9.34 18.58 13.08
CA SER A 135 -10.30 17.46 13.17
C SER A 135 -9.62 16.13 13.52
N GLN A 136 -8.40 15.89 13.04
CA GLN A 136 -7.64 14.69 13.39
C GLN A 136 -7.27 14.61 14.87
N PHE A 137 -6.99 15.75 15.52
CA PHE A 137 -6.68 15.81 16.94
C PHE A 137 -7.85 15.27 17.76
N TYR A 138 -9.07 15.76 17.49
CA TYR A 138 -10.27 15.31 18.20
C TYR A 138 -10.64 13.87 17.86
N ASP A 139 -10.50 13.41 16.60
CA ASP A 139 -10.71 11.98 16.28
C ASP A 139 -9.80 11.07 17.10
N LYS A 140 -8.52 11.43 17.30
CA LYS A 140 -7.61 10.64 18.14
C LYS A 140 -7.98 10.69 19.61
N LEU A 141 -8.35 11.87 20.11
CA LEU A 141 -8.75 12.05 21.51
C LEU A 141 -10.00 11.22 21.83
N GLU A 142 -11.04 11.34 21.01
CA GLU A 142 -12.30 10.61 21.18
C GLU A 142 -12.12 9.09 21.04
N ARG A 143 -11.27 8.65 20.10
CA ARG A 143 -10.96 7.23 19.94
C ARG A 143 -10.21 6.66 21.13
N ALA A 144 -9.27 7.41 21.70
CA ALA A 144 -8.59 7.00 22.93
C ALA A 144 -9.57 6.90 24.10
N ASN A 145 -10.42 7.92 24.28
CA ASN A 145 -11.47 7.91 25.30
C ASN A 145 -12.41 6.70 25.15
N ARG A 146 -12.92 6.47 23.93
CA ARG A 146 -13.78 5.32 23.63
C ARG A 146 -13.10 3.99 23.93
N THR A 147 -11.80 3.88 23.67
CA THR A 147 -11.04 2.66 23.96
C THR A 147 -10.97 2.41 25.47
N LEU A 148 -10.77 3.45 26.28
CA LEU A 148 -10.75 3.34 27.74
C LEU A 148 -12.12 2.96 28.31
N GLU A 149 -13.19 3.59 27.82
CA GLU A 149 -14.57 3.24 28.22
C GLU A 149 -14.91 1.78 27.89
N LEU A 150 -14.48 1.29 26.73
CA LEU A 150 -14.66 -0.12 26.35
C LEU A 150 -13.86 -1.06 27.24
N ALA A 151 -12.68 -0.67 27.71
CA ALA A 151 -11.87 -1.48 28.61
C ALA A 151 -12.47 -1.58 30.02
N ILE A 152 -13.16 -0.53 30.49
CA ILE A 152 -13.87 -0.54 31.78
C ILE A 152 -15.17 -1.36 31.69
N ALA A 153 -15.81 -1.39 30.52
CA ALA A 153 -17.07 -2.09 30.30
C ALA A 153 -16.94 -3.63 30.12
N LEU A 154 -15.72 -4.16 30.07
CA LEU A 154 -15.40 -5.60 29.98
C LEU A 154 -15.11 -6.20 31.35
#